data_AF-A0A1F4VIX6-F1
#
_entry.id   AF-A0A1F4VIX6-F1
#
_cell.length_a   1.000
_cell.length_b   1.000
_cell.length_c   1.000
_cell.angle_alpha   90.00
_cell.angle_beta   90.00
_cell.angle_gamma   90.00
#
_symmetry.space_group_name_H-M   'P 1'
#
loop_
_entity.id
_entity.type
_entity.pdbx_description
1 polymer ?
#
loop_
_entity_poly.entity_id
_entity_poly.type
_entity_poly.pdbx_seq_one_letter_code
_entity_poly.pdbx_strand_id
1 'polypeptide(L)' 'MTKIKPKRTIEYRQKSEKDLLGILEGLVKDMENNVVVVLKGKGKNFKKNLFLRKEIARVATVLTEKKILLQIEKGEK' A
#
# COMPACT_ATOMS: atom_id res chain seq x y z
N MET A 1 5.00 1.41 -20.88
CA MET A 1 4.75 2.09 -19.58
C MET A 1 3.43 1.58 -19.02
N THR A 2 3.44 0.77 -17.97
CA THR A 2 2.21 0.31 -17.29
C THR A 2 1.60 1.45 -16.48
N LYS A 3 0.41 1.90 -16.88
CA LYS A 3 -0.37 2.91 -16.14
C LYS A 3 -0.85 2.28 -14.83
N ILE A 4 -0.25 2.66 -13.71
CA ILE A 4 -0.74 2.30 -12.37
C ILE A 4 -2.02 3.11 -12.15
N LYS A 5 -3.19 2.45 -12.24
CA LYS A 5 -4.47 3.08 -11.90
C LYS A 5 -4.63 3.07 -10.37
N PRO A 6 -5.00 4.19 -9.74
CA PRO A 6 -5.28 4.22 -8.31
C PRO A 6 -6.47 3.31 -8.01
N LYS A 7 -6.29 2.37 -7.07
CA LYS A 7 -7.38 1.52 -6.61
C LYS A 7 -8.24 2.27 -5.62
N ARG A 8 -9.56 2.07 -5.69
CA ARG A 8 -10.48 2.64 -4.70
C ARG A 8 -10.33 1.88 -3.38
N THR A 9 -10.46 2.57 -2.26
CA THR A 9 -10.35 1.97 -0.90
C THR A 9 -11.29 0.77 -0.70
N ILE A 10 -12.45 0.77 -1.35
CA ILE A 10 -13.42 -0.33 -1.35
C ILE A 10 -12.78 -1.65 -1.80
N GLU A 11 -11.91 -1.59 -2.82
CA GLU A 11 -11.23 -2.78 -3.36
C GLU A 11 -10.31 -3.45 -2.33
N TYR A 12 -9.71 -2.67 -1.42
CA TYR A 12 -8.86 -3.18 -0.36
C TYR A 12 -9.67 -3.78 0.79
N ARG A 13 -10.82 -3.20 1.14
CA ARG A 13 -11.67 -3.70 2.24
C ARG A 13 -12.18 -5.11 1.99
N GLN A 14 -12.41 -5.47 0.72
CA GLN A 14 -12.84 -6.80 0.27
C GLN A 14 -11.74 -7.87 0.29
N LYS A 15 -10.47 -7.50 0.51
CA LYS A 15 -9.35 -8.43 0.51
C LYS A 15 -9.12 -9.05 1.88
N SER A 16 -8.53 -10.25 1.89
CA SER A 16 -8.07 -10.89 3.11
C SER A 16 -6.88 -10.15 3.71
N GLU A 17 -6.61 -10.34 4.99
CA GLU A 17 -5.44 -9.75 5.66
C GLU A 17 -4.13 -10.19 4.99
N LYS A 18 -4.02 -11.50 4.66
CA LYS A 18 -2.87 -12.05 3.95
C LYS A 18 -2.66 -11.40 2.58
N ASP A 19 -3.73 -11.18 1.83
CA ASP A 19 -3.64 -10.48 0.54
C ASP A 19 -3.20 -9.04 0.71
N LEU A 20 -3.71 -8.34 1.73
CA LEU A 20 -3.35 -6.96 2.02
C LEU A 20 -1.88 -6.82 2.43
N LEU A 21 -1.35 -7.76 3.23
CA LEU A 21 0.07 -7.81 3.56
C LEU A 21 0.94 -8.03 2.31
N GLY A 22 0.56 -8.98 1.45
CA GLY A 22 1.27 -9.20 0.19
C GLY A 22 1.26 -7.98 -0.74
N ILE A 23 0.12 -7.28 -0.82
CA ILE A 23 0.01 -6.03 -1.57
C ILE A 23 0.91 -4.95 -0.96
N LEU A 24 0.92 -4.81 0.36
CA LEU A 24 1.73 -3.82 1.08
C LEU A 24 3.22 -4.05 0.81
N GLU A 25 3.70 -5.28 0.93
CA GLU A 25 5.08 -5.66 0.63
C GLU A 25 5.46 -5.34 -0.83
N GLY A 26 4.58 -5.64 -1.77
CA GLY A 26 4.79 -5.32 -3.19
C GLY A 26 4.93 -3.81 -3.43
N LEU A 27 4.05 -3.01 -2.83
CA LEU A 27 4.08 -1.55 -2.94
C LEU A 27 5.35 -0.94 -2.32
N VAL A 28 5.82 -1.48 -1.20
CA VAL A 28 7.06 -1.05 -0.55
C VAL A 28 8.26 -1.36 -1.44
N LYS A 29 8.38 -2.58 -1.97
CA LYS A 29 9.45 -2.97 -2.91
C LYS A 29 9.45 -2.10 -4.17
N ASP A 30 8.27 -1.81 -4.72
CA ASP A 30 8.14 -0.92 -5.88
C ASP A 30 8.60 0.51 -5.58
N MET A 31 8.38 0.98 -4.35
CA MET A 31 8.84 2.30 -3.91
C MET A 31 10.35 2.32 -3.74
N GLU A 32 10.93 1.33 -3.08
CA GLU A 32 12.39 1.18 -2.92
C GLU A 32 13.09 1.16 -4.28
N ASN A 33 12.60 0.33 -5.21
CA ASN A 33 13.11 0.25 -6.57
C ASN A 33 13.05 1.61 -7.28
N ASN A 34 11.93 2.32 -7.17
CA ASN A 34 11.81 3.63 -7.82
C ASN A 34 12.72 4.69 -7.18
N VAL A 35 12.90 4.66 -5.85
CA VAL A 35 13.85 5.53 -5.14
C VAL A 35 15.27 5.27 -5.63
N VAL A 36 15.70 4.01 -5.73
CA VAL A 36 17.05 3.65 -6.22
C VAL A 36 17.26 4.14 -7.66
N VAL A 37 16.28 3.96 -8.55
CA VAL A 37 16.35 4.43 -9.94
C VAL A 37 16.49 5.96 -10.01
N VAL A 38 15.72 6.67 -9.18
CA VAL A 38 15.76 8.14 -9.11
C VAL A 38 17.11 8.63 -8.57
N LEU A 39 17.59 8.04 -7.46
CA LEU A 39 18.88 8.43 -6.85
C LEU A 39 20.07 8.17 -7.77
N LYS A 40 20.03 7.08 -8.55
CA LYS A 40 21.06 6.77 -9.56
C LYS A 40 20.97 7.65 -10.82
N GLY A 41 20.05 8.62 -10.86
CA GLY A 41 19.82 9.47 -12.04
C GLY A 41 19.26 8.72 -13.25
N LYS A 42 18.85 7.45 -13.09
CA LYS A 42 18.37 6.59 -14.17
C LYS A 42 16.89 6.80 -14.50
N GLY A 43 16.18 7.67 -13.77
CA GLY A 43 14.79 8.01 -14.07
C GLY A 43 14.30 9.26 -13.34
N LYS A 44 13.38 10.00 -13.97
CA LYS A 44 12.76 11.24 -13.43
C LYS A 44 11.36 11.01 -12.84
N ASN A 45 11.01 9.77 -12.50
CA ASN A 45 9.64 9.42 -12.14
C ASN A 45 9.32 9.67 -10.65
N PHE A 46 9.61 10.88 -10.17
CA PHE A 46 9.40 11.31 -8.77
C PHE A 46 7.94 11.20 -8.34
N LYS A 47 7.01 11.49 -9.26
CA LYS A 47 5.57 11.41 -9.02
C LYS A 47 5.11 9.98 -8.68
N LYS A 48 5.81 8.94 -9.17
CA LYS A 48 5.48 7.54 -8.85
C LYS A 48 5.58 7.28 -7.34
N ASN A 49 6.58 7.84 -6.66
CA ASN A 49 6.71 7.69 -5.20
C ASN A 49 5.54 8.32 -4.44
N LEU A 50 5.02 9.46 -4.90
CA LEU A 50 3.84 10.07 -4.30
C LEU A 50 2.62 9.15 -4.41
N PHE A 51 2.40 8.52 -5.56
CA PHE A 51 1.31 7.55 -5.74
C PHE A 51 1.51 6.33 -4.84
N LEU A 52 2.70 5.72 -4.86
CA LEU A 52 3.01 4.54 -4.04
C LEU A 52 2.80 4.80 -2.54
N ARG A 53 3.27 5.95 -2.02
CA ARG A 53 3.03 6.34 -0.61
C ARG A 53 1.55 6.43 -0.28
N LYS A 54 0.74 6.98 -1.19
CA LYS A 54 -0.73 7.07 -1.00
C LYS A 54 -1.40 5.71 -1.04
N GLU A 55 -0.97 4.79 -1.91
CA GLU A 55 -1.49 3.41 -1.92
C GLU A 55 -1.10 2.66 -0.64
N ILE A 56 0.18 2.75 -0.21
CA ILE A 56 0.69 2.16 1.04
C ILE A 56 -0.15 2.63 2.23
N ALA A 57 -0.37 3.94 2.34
CA ALA A 57 -1.18 4.51 3.42
C ALA A 57 -2.60 3.93 3.43
N ARG A 58 -3.25 3.81 2.26
CA ARG A 58 -4.60 3.22 2.17
C ARG A 58 -4.64 1.76 2.62
N VAL A 59 -3.68 0.94 2.17
CA VAL A 59 -3.60 -0.48 2.56
C VAL A 59 -3.34 -0.60 4.07
N ALA A 60 -2.41 0.19 4.61
CA ALA A 60 -2.10 0.22 6.04
C ALA A 60 -3.29 0.64 6.90
N THR A 61 -4.07 1.64 6.45
CA THR A 61 -5.31 2.04 7.12
C THR A 61 -6.31 0.89 7.16
N VAL A 62 -6.56 0.21 6.03
CA VAL A 62 -7.52 -0.92 6.00
C VAL A 62 -7.06 -2.08 6.88
N LEU A 63 -5.76 -2.39 6.91
CA LEU A 63 -5.22 -3.39 7.83
C LEU A 63 -5.46 -3.01 9.30
N THR A 64 -5.23 -1.74 9.63
CA THR A 64 -5.46 -1.22 10.99
C THR A 64 -6.94 -1.25 11.36
N GLU A 65 -7.84 -0.83 10.45
CA GLU A 65 -9.29 -0.92 10.63
C GLU A 65 -9.71 -2.37 10.93
N LYS A 66 -9.22 -3.35 10.16
CA LYS A 66 -9.52 -4.77 10.38
C LYS A 66 -9.01 -5.26 11.75
N LYS A 67 -7.81 -4.86 12.14
CA LYS A 67 -7.24 -5.21 13.45
C LYS A 67 -8.09 -4.65 14.59
N ILE A 68 -8.51 -3.38 14.51
CA ILE A 68 -9.36 -2.75 15.51
C ILE A 68 -10.71 -3.48 15.62
N LEU A 69 -11.33 -3.82 14.49
CA LEU A 69 -12.60 -4.57 14.49
C LEU A 69 -12.45 -5.93 15.17
N LEU A 70 -11.37 -6.66 14.90
CA LEU A 70 -11.09 -7.94 15.56
C LEU A 70 -10.87 -7.79 17.06
N GLN A 71 -10.23 -6.71 17.52
CA GLN A 71 -10.04 -6.44 18.95
C GLN A 71 -11.37 -6.14 19.65
N ILE A 72 -12.23 -5.34 19.00
CA ILE A 72 -13.59 -5.05 19.50
C ILE A 72 -14.41 -6.35 19.60
N GLU A 73 -14.36 -7.21 18.58
CA GLU A 73 -15.05 -8.51 18.58
C GLU A 73 -14.57 -9.44 19.71
N LYS A 74 -13.28 -9.36 20.06
CA LYS A 74 -12.68 -10.14 21.16
C LYS A 74 -12.98 -9.56 22.54
N GLY A 75 -13.60 -8.37 22.63
CA GLY A 75 -13.88 -7.71 23.90
C GLY A 75 -12.63 -7.19 24.63
N GLU A 76 -11.49 -7.12 23.94
CA GLU A 76 -10.26 -6.55 24.47
C GLU A 76 -10.38 -5.01 24.44
N LYS A 77 -10.48 -4.39 25.61
CA LYS A 77 -10.54 -2.93 25.79
C LYS A 77 -9.15 -2.32 25.95
#